data_AF-A0A966S609-F1
#
_entry.id   AF-A0A966S609-F1
#
_cell.length_a   1.000
_cell.length_b   1.000
_cell.length_c   1.000
_cell.angle_alpha   90.00
_cell.angle_beta   90.00
_cell.angle_gamma   90.00
#
_symmetry.space_group_name_H-M   'P 1'
#
loop_
_entity.id
_entity.type
_entity.pdbx_description
1 polymer ?
#
loop_
_entity_poly.entity_id
_entity_poly.type
_entity_poly.pdbx_seq_one_letter_code
_entity_poly.pdbx_strand_id
1 'polypeptide(L)'
;WLADHVKDGKRHLNLDEYTSRSLRYQYHKMEETIEMVKEEEMPLPSYTWTHTDAKLTPEERAILTRWAQSIMESMKAQYPMDSLVKRKEAQPTEKKEQEEKGK
;
A
#
# COMPACT_ATOMS: atom_id res chain seq x y z
N TRP A 1 -18.92 -4.19 17.77
CA TRP A 1 -18.95 -3.25 16.64
C TRP A 1 -17.71 -2.35 16.59
N LEU A 2 -17.51 -1.38 17.50
CA LEU A 2 -16.28 -0.55 17.47
C LEU A 2 -15.00 -1.39 17.64
N ALA A 3 -14.99 -2.33 18.58
CA ALA A 3 -13.87 -3.26 18.75
C ALA A 3 -13.63 -4.14 17.51
N ASP A 4 -14.68 -4.46 16.77
CA ASP A 4 -14.57 -5.24 15.53
C ASP A 4 -13.95 -4.40 14.43
N HIS A 5 -14.33 -3.12 14.30
CA HIS A 5 -13.70 -2.17 13.37
C HIS A 5 -12.23 -1.93 13.70
N VAL A 6 -11.87 -1.83 14.98
CA VAL A 6 -10.45 -1.73 15.37
C VAL A 6 -9.70 -3.00 14.99
N LYS A 7 -10.29 -4.18 15.22
CA LYS A 7 -9.67 -5.47 14.88
C LYS A 7 -9.51 -5.61 13.37
N ASP A 8 -10.52 -5.22 12.60
CA ASP A 8 -10.51 -5.28 11.14
C ASP A 8 -9.51 -4.27 10.55
N GLY A 9 -9.55 -3.03 11.02
CA GLY A 9 -8.55 -2.01 10.68
C GLY A 9 -7.12 -2.48 10.93
N LYS A 10 -6.85 -3.14 12.07
CA LYS A 10 -5.53 -3.75 12.35
C LYS A 10 -5.19 -4.94 11.45
N ARG A 11 -6.17 -5.68 10.91
CA ARG A 11 -5.90 -6.72 9.89
C ARG A 11 -5.43 -6.09 8.58
N HIS A 12 -5.98 -4.92 8.24
CA HIS A 12 -5.63 -4.20 7.03
C HIS A 12 -4.34 -3.38 7.19
N LEU A 13 -4.19 -2.61 8.26
CA LEU A 13 -3.01 -1.79 8.53
C LEU A 13 -2.73 -1.75 10.04
N ASN A 14 -1.76 -2.57 10.47
CA ASN A 14 -1.20 -2.47 11.81
C ASN A 14 0.10 -1.66 11.78
N LEU A 15 0.06 -0.43 12.28
CA LEU A 15 1.23 0.45 12.35
C LEU A 15 2.32 -0.05 13.32
N ASP A 16 1.94 -0.81 14.36
CA ASP A 16 2.88 -1.38 15.33
C ASP A 16 3.83 -2.40 14.67
N GLU A 17 3.33 -3.10 13.65
CA GLU A 17 4.07 -4.12 12.92
C GLU A 17 4.53 -3.65 11.53
N TYR A 18 4.15 -2.44 11.12
CA TYR A 18 4.29 -2.01 9.72
C TYR A 18 5.73 -2.11 9.22
N THR A 19 6.69 -1.59 9.99
CA THR A 19 8.12 -1.57 9.62
C THR A 19 8.80 -2.93 9.69
N SER A 20 8.24 -3.90 10.43
CA SER A 20 8.77 -5.26 10.53
C SER A 20 8.23 -6.20 9.44
N ARG A 21 7.20 -5.77 8.70
CA ARG A 21 6.65 -6.51 7.56
C ARG A 21 7.49 -6.29 6.29
N SER A 22 7.24 -7.10 5.24
CA SER A 22 8.01 -7.02 4.00
C SER A 22 7.86 -5.67 3.29
N LEU A 23 8.88 -5.27 2.51
CA LEU A 23 8.84 -4.03 1.73
C LEU A 23 7.62 -3.95 0.79
N ARG A 24 7.26 -5.08 0.18
CA ARG A 24 6.05 -5.21 -0.62
C ARG A 24 4.78 -4.90 0.19
N TYR A 25 4.67 -5.46 1.39
CA TYR A 25 3.53 -5.18 2.27
C TYR A 25 3.48 -3.70 2.61
N GLN A 26 4.60 -3.12 3.03
CA GLN A 26 4.71 -1.71 3.40
C GLN A 26 4.27 -0.79 2.26
N TYR A 27 4.75 -1.05 1.04
CA TYR A 27 4.41 -0.28 -0.15
C TYR A 27 2.92 -0.39 -0.49
N HIS A 28 2.40 -1.61 -0.53
CA HIS A 28 1.00 -1.85 -0.86
C HIS A 28 0.02 -1.24 0.16
N LYS A 29 0.38 -1.22 1.45
CA LYS A 29 -0.47 -0.59 2.48
C LYS A 29 -0.51 0.93 2.38
N MET A 30 0.55 1.58 1.90
CA MET A 30 0.50 3.02 1.61
C MET A 30 -0.38 3.31 0.39
N GLU A 31 -0.35 2.44 -0.62
CA GLU A 31 -1.26 2.52 -1.78
C GLU A 31 -2.73 2.39 -1.34
N GLU A 32 -3.07 1.34 -0.57
CA GLU A 32 -4.42 1.17 -0.01
C GLU A 32 -4.83 2.37 0.86
N THR A 33 -3.91 2.94 1.65
CA THR A 33 -4.20 4.14 2.47
C THR A 33 -4.63 5.32 1.60
N ILE A 34 -3.97 5.53 0.46
CA ILE A 34 -4.33 6.61 -0.48
C ILE A 34 -5.71 6.35 -1.08
N GLU A 35 -5.99 5.10 -1.48
CA GLU A 35 -7.28 4.68 -2.05
C GLU A 35 -8.42 4.91 -1.06
N MET A 36 -8.33 4.36 0.15
CA MET A 36 -9.37 4.48 1.18
C MET A 36 -9.68 5.94 1.57
N VAL A 37 -8.68 6.82 1.55
CA VAL A 37 -8.87 8.26 1.84
C VAL A 37 -9.48 9.00 0.65
N LYS A 38 -9.09 8.65 -0.59
CA LYS A 38 -9.62 9.28 -1.81
C LYS A 38 -11.04 8.84 -2.14
N GLU A 39 -11.37 7.58 -1.88
CA GLU A 39 -12.72 7.02 -2.08
C GLU A 39 -13.67 7.39 -0.94
N GLU A 40 -13.18 8.09 0.09
CA GLU A 40 -13.94 8.50 1.27
C GLU A 40 -14.55 7.33 2.08
N GLU A 41 -14.08 6.11 1.82
CA GLU A 41 -14.41 4.90 2.59
C GLU A 41 -13.96 5.05 4.06
N MET A 42 -12.88 5.80 4.29
CA MET A 42 -12.40 6.15 5.64
C MET A 42 -12.46 7.67 5.90
N PRO A 43 -12.96 8.11 7.07
CA PRO A 43 -13.48 7.28 8.18
C PRO A 43 -14.90 6.78 7.96
N LEU A 44 -15.23 5.62 8.53
CA LEU A 44 -16.54 4.98 8.38
C LEU A 44 -17.71 5.96 8.63
N PRO A 45 -18.74 6.00 7.76
CA PRO A 45 -19.88 6.93 7.90
C PRO A 45 -20.60 6.84 9.25
N SER A 46 -20.68 5.63 9.80
CA SER A 46 -21.30 5.36 11.09
C SER A 46 -20.50 5.90 12.28
N TYR A 47 -19.17 6.02 12.15
CA TYR A 47 -18.32 6.67 13.15
C TYR A 47 -18.46 8.19 13.09
N THR A 48 -18.46 8.76 11.88
CA THR A 48 -18.57 10.21 11.68
C THR A 48 -19.95 10.80 12.00
N TRP A 49 -20.98 9.96 12.17
CA TRP A 49 -22.30 10.40 12.62
C TRP A 49 -22.28 10.92 14.07
N THR A 50 -21.51 10.26 14.95
CA THR A 50 -21.36 10.66 16.37
C THR A 50 -20.08 11.45 16.64
N HIS A 51 -19.07 11.33 15.76
CA HIS A 51 -17.78 12.01 15.83
C HIS A 51 -17.59 12.89 14.60
N THR A 52 -18.27 14.03 14.59
CA THR A 52 -18.23 14.95 13.44
C THR A 52 -16.86 15.57 13.22
N ASP A 53 -16.05 15.65 14.28
CA ASP A 53 -14.64 16.06 14.28
C ASP A 53 -13.74 15.10 13.49
N ALA A 54 -14.14 13.84 13.33
CA ALA A 54 -13.40 12.87 12.52
C ALA A 54 -13.62 13.06 11.01
N LYS A 55 -14.54 13.93 10.57
CA LYS A 55 -14.79 14.17 9.15
C LYS A 55 -13.63 14.94 8.55
N LEU A 56 -12.84 14.24 7.72
CA LEU A 56 -11.69 14.85 7.06
C LEU A 56 -12.12 15.93 6.07
N THR A 57 -11.50 17.11 6.14
CA THR A 57 -11.66 18.12 5.10
C THR A 57 -10.90 17.70 3.82
N PRO A 58 -11.20 18.31 2.66
CA PRO A 58 -10.42 18.05 1.44
C PRO A 58 -8.92 18.29 1.62
N GLU A 59 -8.55 19.31 2.41
CA GLU A 59 -7.16 19.65 2.72
C GLU A 59 -6.50 18.57 3.58
N GLU A 60 -7.20 18.06 4.61
CA GLU A 60 -6.69 16.98 5.47
C GLU A 60 -6.50 15.68 4.68
N ARG A 61 -7.43 15.35 3.78
CA ARG A 61 -7.29 14.21 2.84
C ARG A 61 -6.08 14.38 1.93
N ALA A 62 -5.86 15.59 1.42
CA ALA A 62 -4.69 15.89 0.60
C ALA A 62 -3.38 15.71 1.39
N ILE A 63 -3.35 16.11 2.66
CA ILE A 63 -2.18 15.91 3.54
C ILE A 63 -1.90 14.42 3.75
N LEU A 64 -2.91 13.61 4.08
CA LEU A 64 -2.75 12.17 4.31
C LEU A 64 -2.30 11.44 3.05
N THR A 65 -2.93 11.73 1.91
CA THR A 65 -2.56 11.11 0.63
C THR A 65 -1.14 11.50 0.22
N ARG A 66 -0.75 12.77 0.39
CA ARG A 66 0.62 13.23 0.11
C ARG A 66 1.66 12.58 1.03
N TRP A 67 1.34 12.39 2.30
CA TRP A 67 2.21 11.69 3.24
C TRP A 67 2.43 10.23 2.83
N ALA A 68 1.37 9.50 2.49
CA ALA A 68 1.50 8.11 2.03
C ALA A 68 2.29 8.03 0.70
N GLN A 69 2.07 8.98 -0.22
CA GLN A 69 2.82 9.09 -1.47
C GLN A 69 4.32 9.32 -1.24
N SER A 70 4.69 10.21 -0.30
CA SER A 70 6.10 10.49 -0.03
C SER A 70 6.83 9.28 0.56
N ILE A 71 6.16 8.47 1.37
CA ILE A 71 6.70 7.19 1.83
C ILE A 71 6.95 6.27 0.64
N MET A 72 5.96 6.08 -0.24
CA MET A 72 6.12 5.24 -1.43
C MET A 72 7.27 5.72 -2.32
N GLU A 73 7.43 7.03 -2.50
CA GLU A 73 8.54 7.62 -3.26
C GLU A 73 9.89 7.35 -2.60
N SER A 74 9.99 7.50 -1.27
CA SER A 74 11.20 7.17 -0.53
C SER A 74 11.59 5.69 -0.68
N MET A 75 10.60 4.79 -0.67
CA MET A 75 10.82 3.36 -0.88
C MET A 75 11.30 3.06 -2.30
N LYS A 76 10.74 3.72 -3.33
CA LYS A 76 11.20 3.57 -4.73
C LYS A 76 12.62 4.08 -4.94
N ALA A 77 13.01 5.13 -4.23
CA ALA A 77 14.37 5.67 -4.30
C ALA A 77 15.38 4.73 -3.62
N GLN A 78 14.98 4.07 -2.53
CA GLN A 78 15.87 3.23 -1.73
C GLN A 78 15.95 1.77 -2.20
N TYR A 79 14.89 1.24 -2.81
CA TYR A 79 14.78 -0.17 -3.18
C TYR A 79 14.46 -0.36 -4.67
N PRO A 80 15.02 -1.40 -5.32
CA PRO A 80 14.63 -1.72 -6.69
C PRO A 80 13.13 -2.10 -6.74
N MET A 81 12.44 -1.67 -7.80
CA MET A 81 10.99 -1.90 -7.98
C MET A 81 10.56 -3.37 -7.84
N ASP A 82 11.44 -4.30 -8.24
CA ASP A 82 11.23 -5.73 -8.09
C ASP A 82 11.02 -6.20 -6.65
N SER A 83 11.50 -5.46 -5.66
CA SER A 83 11.30 -5.78 -4.23
C SER A 83 10.00 -5.23 -3.67
N LEU A 84 9.39 -4.25 -4.35
CA LEU A 84 8.18 -3.55 -3.89
C LEU A 84 6.89 -4.14 -4.47
N VAL A 85 6.97 -4.76 -5.65
CA VAL A 85 5.81 -5.31 -6.36
C VAL A 85 6.01 -6.81 -6.59
N LYS A 86 4.93 -7.61 -6.52
CA LYS A 86 5.02 -9.02 -6.91
C LYS A 86 5.29 -9.06 -8.41
N ARG A 87 6.48 -9.48 -8.82
CA ARG A 87 6.73 -9.84 -10.22
C ARG A 87 5.73 -10.95 -10.56
N LYS A 88 4.73 -10.67 -11.39
CA LYS A 88 3.87 -11.71 -11.98
C LYS A 88 4.85 -12.62 -12.72
N GLU A 89 4.91 -13.89 -12.34
CA GLU A 89 5.91 -14.86 -12.81
C GLU A 89 6.16 -14.68 -14.31
N ALA A 90 7.41 -14.37 -14.67
CA ALA A 90 7.80 -14.37 -16.05
C ALA A 90 7.60 -15.79 -16.58
N GLN A 91 6.78 -15.94 -17.62
CA GLN A 91 6.71 -17.16 -18.42
C GLN A 91 8.14 -17.61 -18.76
N PRO A 92 8.44 -18.92 -18.74
CA PRO A 92 9.81 -19.41 -18.85
C PRO A 92 10.39 -18.94 -20.18
N THR A 93 11.32 -17.98 -20.12
CA THR A 93 12.09 -17.53 -21.28
C THR A 93 12.93 -18.70 -21.79
N GLU A 94 12.62 -19.15 -23.00
CA GLU A 94 13.36 -20.12 -23.78
C GLU A 94 14.87 -19.80 -23.75
N LYS A 95 15.64 -20.65 -23.07
CA LYS A 95 17.07 -20.82 -23.36
C LYS A 95 17.21 -22.04 -24.26
N LYS A 96 17.42 -21.78 -25.55
CA LYS A 96 18.07 -22.57 -26.62
C LYS A 96 17.73 -21.78 -27.88
N GLU A 97 18.65 -21.10 -28.56
CA GLU A 97 19.54 -21.74 -29.53
C GLU A 97 20.49 -20.65 -30.07
N GLN A 98 21.63 -20.46 -29.41
CA GLN A 98 22.78 -19.74 -29.99
C GLN A 98 24.06 -20.46 -29.56
N GLU A 99 24.15 -21.76 -29.83
CA GLU A 99 25.41 -22.48 -29.75
C GLU A 99 25.39 -23.72 -30.67
N GLU A 100 25.18 -23.51 -31.98
CA GLU A 100 25.69 -24.45 -32.99
C GLU A 100 25.86 -23.78 -34.37
N LYS A 101 26.65 -22.71 -34.42
CA LYS A 101 27.39 -22.33 -35.63
C LYS A 101 28.84 -22.13 -35.22
N GLY A 102 29.56 -23.24 -35.09
CA GLY A 102 30.93 -23.20 -34.60
C GLY A 102 31.65 -24.54 -34.59
N LYS A 103 31.51 -25.37 -35.64
CA LYS A 103 32.60 -26.24 -36.10
C LYS A 103 32.41 -26.67 -37.55
#